data_AF-A0A938XDJ8-F1
#
_entry.id   AF-A0A938XDJ8-F1
#
_cell.length_a   1.000
_cell.length_b   1.000
_cell.length_c   1.000
_cell.angle_alpha   90.00
_cell.angle_beta   90.00
_cell.angle_gamma   90.00
#
_symmetry.space_group_name_H-M   'P 1'
#
loop_
_entity.id
_entity.type
_entity.pdbx_description
1 polymer ?
#
loop_
_entity_poly.entity_id
_entity_poly.type
_entity_poly.pdbx_seq_one_letter_code
_entity_poly.pdbx_strand_id
1 'polypeptide(L)'
;MKLKRKLLAGLLTLCMAVGMAVPAFAENGPSSGDYSYAYLRLGNSEDGYQTLFANSGQIDDVSGAVYDKASNTVTLTNYNNPTNILVANEMGDDLKLNLVGDNHISELVVYGFGWGGNLEITGDGSLTINENKTSQTAAIRFMAEGTQGLLKVGSNASVTAYKSAGENTYSAAFVSTTSSTLPFQGNLEAALTMTPDSGVEGEYAVGATVIYEDEESYANRTWQLATKDNDGKLYGIYFFEANEYSEGQTDVFELVKVDGLASGNEYLAVAVSQTAGVAWPEGYTKDPEGKTVDAKISNTMNMTLLQKDGETFYWGPDKIEYPPEGGVGTYWYSVYKGLTDKMEIVDHWGDKKEAVIAAPVEGMRNLTTDQEGYPEGYKTVIEKTGMYSYYCTNDVIKVSPSGTSTDPGTDPGTKPGED
;
A
#
# COMPACT_ATOMS: atom_id res chain seq x y z
N MET A 1 -11.69 28.75 8.38
CA MET A 1 -10.41 28.31 7.77
C MET A 1 -9.91 27.10 8.56
N LYS A 2 -9.36 26.07 7.89
CA LYS A 2 -8.97 24.73 8.39
C LYS A 2 -9.98 23.58 8.20
N LEU A 3 -10.69 23.56 7.06
CA LEU A 3 -11.43 22.38 6.60
C LEU A 3 -11.00 22.03 5.17
N LYS A 4 -9.73 21.65 4.96
CA LYS A 4 -9.17 21.34 3.62
C LYS A 4 -8.06 20.26 3.58
N ARG A 5 -7.89 19.44 4.63
CA ARG A 5 -6.83 18.40 4.64
C ARG A 5 -7.31 16.96 4.72
N LYS A 6 -8.60 16.69 4.98
CA LYS A 6 -9.08 15.34 5.33
C LYS A 6 -9.62 14.48 4.17
N LEU A 7 -9.52 14.91 2.91
CA LEU A 7 -9.97 14.08 1.77
C LEU A 7 -8.86 13.44 0.93
N LEU A 8 -7.58 13.81 1.16
CA LEU A 8 -6.47 13.33 0.33
C LEU A 8 -5.87 11.99 0.82
N ALA A 9 -6.10 11.63 2.09
CA ALA A 9 -5.51 10.42 2.68
C ALA A 9 -6.34 9.14 2.46
N GLY A 10 -7.65 9.26 2.18
CA GLY A 10 -8.56 8.11 2.17
C GLY A 10 -8.56 7.23 0.92
N LEU A 11 -7.93 7.68 -0.17
CA LEU A 11 -7.83 6.90 -1.42
C LEU A 11 -6.42 6.28 -1.63
N LEU A 12 -5.44 6.65 -0.80
CA LEU A 12 -4.07 6.13 -0.84
C LEU A 12 -3.87 4.90 0.08
N THR A 13 -4.83 4.63 0.98
CA THR A 13 -4.70 3.66 2.07
C THR A 13 -4.96 2.20 1.67
N LEU A 14 -5.31 1.90 0.43
CA LEU A 14 -5.52 0.51 0.00
C LEU A 14 -4.24 -0.20 -0.49
N CYS A 15 -3.07 0.46 -0.47
CA CYS A 15 -1.80 -0.14 -0.91
C CYS A 15 -0.69 -0.16 0.15
N MET A 16 -0.95 0.29 1.38
CA MET A 16 0.04 0.27 2.46
C MET A 16 -0.34 -0.74 3.56
N ALA A 17 -0.32 -2.01 3.20
CA ALA A 17 -0.33 -3.10 4.17
C ALA A 17 0.82 -4.08 3.91
N VAL A 18 1.99 -3.59 3.53
CA VAL A 18 3.26 -4.32 3.67
C VAL A 18 4.35 -3.30 3.97
N GLY A 19 4.64 -3.06 5.25
CA GLY A 19 5.81 -2.31 5.71
C GLY A 19 7.12 -3.10 5.54
N MET A 20 7.23 -3.89 4.47
CA MET A 20 8.50 -4.46 4.04
C MET A 20 8.93 -3.61 2.86
N ALA A 21 10.13 -3.03 2.92
CA ALA A 21 10.81 -2.58 1.73
C ALA A 21 10.91 -3.79 0.78
N VAL A 22 9.98 -3.92 -0.16
CA VAL A 22 10.13 -4.88 -1.25
C VAL A 22 11.40 -4.40 -1.96
N PRO A 23 12.45 -5.24 -2.07
CA PRO A 23 13.61 -4.85 -2.85
C PRO A 23 13.12 -4.50 -4.24
N ALA A 24 13.32 -3.24 -4.64
CA ALA A 24 13.05 -2.82 -6.00
C ALA A 24 14.04 -3.55 -6.88
N PHE A 25 13.57 -4.50 -7.67
CA PHE A 25 14.39 -5.11 -8.69
C PHE A 25 14.27 -4.26 -9.96
N ALA A 26 15.40 -3.95 -10.59
CA ALA A 26 15.43 -3.35 -11.92
C ALA A 26 15.43 -4.50 -12.94
N GLU A 27 14.34 -5.26 -13.00
CA GLU A 27 14.24 -6.46 -13.85
C GLU A 27 13.83 -6.13 -15.27
N ASN A 28 14.24 -6.99 -16.20
CA ASN A 28 13.83 -6.94 -17.60
C ASN A 28 12.80 -8.03 -17.89
N GLY A 29 11.80 -7.67 -18.69
CA GLY A 29 10.69 -8.54 -19.07
C GLY A 29 9.62 -8.70 -17.98
N PRO A 30 8.53 -9.40 -18.32
CA PRO A 30 7.44 -9.64 -17.38
C PRO A 30 7.88 -10.47 -16.19
N SER A 31 7.33 -10.18 -15.00
CA SER A 31 7.53 -11.01 -13.81
C SER A 31 7.06 -12.44 -14.02
N SER A 32 7.57 -13.39 -13.24
CA SER A 32 7.25 -14.82 -13.37
C SER A 32 7.27 -15.55 -12.02
N GLY A 33 6.62 -16.72 -11.96
CA GLY A 33 6.48 -17.53 -10.74
C GLY A 33 5.09 -17.41 -10.09
N ASP A 34 4.89 -18.16 -9.01
CA ASP A 34 3.55 -18.35 -8.39
C ASP A 34 2.95 -17.06 -7.79
N TYR A 35 3.78 -16.06 -7.52
CA TYR A 35 3.37 -14.75 -6.97
C TYR A 35 3.35 -13.63 -8.01
N SER A 36 3.58 -13.96 -9.29
CA SER A 36 3.58 -12.95 -10.36
C SER A 36 2.16 -12.59 -10.79
N TYR A 37 1.90 -11.30 -10.92
CA TYR A 37 0.67 -10.78 -11.53
C TYR A 37 0.93 -10.09 -12.87
N ALA A 38 1.99 -10.45 -13.58
CA ALA A 38 2.34 -9.78 -14.83
C ALA A 38 1.26 -9.94 -15.92
N TYR A 39 0.81 -8.82 -16.47
CA TYR A 39 -0.11 -8.79 -17.59
C TYR A 39 0.01 -7.50 -18.42
N LEU A 40 -0.43 -7.60 -19.67
CA LEU A 40 -0.65 -6.47 -20.56
C LEU A 40 -2.05 -6.58 -21.16
N ARG A 41 -2.87 -5.54 -20.98
CA ARG A 41 -4.28 -5.54 -21.38
C ARG A 41 -4.70 -4.26 -22.06
N LEU A 42 -5.68 -4.38 -22.95
CA LEU A 42 -6.38 -3.29 -23.61
C LEU A 42 -7.88 -3.44 -23.41
N GLY A 43 -8.56 -2.39 -22.97
CA GLY A 43 -10.02 -2.44 -22.84
C GLY A 43 -10.53 -1.53 -21.73
N ASN A 44 -11.75 -1.79 -21.30
CA ASN A 44 -12.39 -1.02 -20.25
C ASN A 44 -13.37 -1.91 -19.45
N SER A 45 -13.91 -1.41 -18.35
CA SER A 45 -14.82 -2.19 -17.49
C SER A 45 -16.19 -2.46 -18.12
N GLU A 46 -16.61 -1.67 -19.10
CA GLU A 46 -17.92 -1.80 -19.76
C GLU A 46 -17.88 -2.86 -20.87
N ASP A 47 -16.87 -2.81 -21.73
CA ASP A 47 -16.71 -3.71 -22.89
C ASP A 47 -15.85 -4.95 -22.58
N GLY A 48 -15.15 -4.94 -21.44
CA GLY A 48 -14.20 -5.97 -21.04
C GLY A 48 -12.75 -5.66 -21.48
N TYR A 49 -11.81 -6.44 -20.93
CA TYR A 49 -10.39 -6.33 -21.23
C TYR A 49 -9.94 -7.48 -22.14
N GLN A 50 -9.22 -7.13 -23.20
CA GLN A 50 -8.48 -8.05 -24.05
C GLN A 50 -7.03 -8.16 -23.54
N THR A 51 -6.51 -9.37 -23.49
CA THR A 51 -5.20 -9.69 -22.90
C THR A 51 -4.16 -9.90 -24.00
N LEU A 52 -3.19 -9.00 -24.08
CA LEU A 52 -2.02 -9.14 -24.96
C LEU A 52 -0.94 -10.04 -24.35
N PHE A 53 -0.87 -10.06 -23.01
CA PHE A 53 0.03 -10.92 -22.25
C PHE A 53 -0.57 -11.22 -20.87
N ALA A 54 -0.41 -12.46 -20.41
CA ALA A 54 -0.60 -12.85 -19.01
C ALA A 54 0.17 -14.14 -18.74
N ASN A 55 0.70 -14.30 -17.52
CA ASN A 55 1.33 -15.56 -17.12
C ASN A 55 0.37 -16.76 -17.08
N SER A 56 -0.93 -16.51 -16.92
CA SER A 56 -1.97 -17.54 -17.00
C SER A 56 -2.16 -18.13 -18.42
N GLY A 57 -1.53 -17.55 -19.44
CA GLY A 57 -1.40 -18.11 -20.79
C GLY A 57 -2.58 -17.87 -21.74
N GLN A 58 -3.68 -17.27 -21.31
CA GLN A 58 -4.76 -16.85 -22.21
C GLN A 58 -4.42 -15.48 -22.81
N ILE A 59 -4.33 -15.42 -24.14
CA ILE A 59 -4.07 -14.21 -24.90
C ILE A 59 -5.13 -14.06 -26.00
N ASP A 60 -5.56 -12.83 -26.24
CA ASP A 60 -6.53 -12.45 -27.25
C ASP A 60 -5.83 -11.96 -28.52
N ASP A 61 -6.47 -12.17 -29.68
CA ASP A 61 -6.06 -11.52 -30.93
C ASP A 61 -6.72 -10.14 -31.01
N VAL A 62 -5.91 -9.09 -30.91
CA VAL A 62 -6.39 -7.70 -30.85
C VAL A 62 -5.96 -6.96 -32.12
N SER A 63 -6.93 -6.63 -32.97
CA SER A 63 -6.65 -5.88 -34.20
C SER A 63 -5.93 -4.56 -33.91
N GLY A 64 -4.76 -4.38 -34.52
CA GLY A 64 -3.93 -3.19 -34.36
C GLY A 64 -3.08 -3.16 -33.09
N ALA A 65 -3.03 -4.25 -32.29
CA ALA A 65 -2.16 -4.34 -31.13
C ALA A 65 -1.51 -5.74 -31.03
N VAL A 66 -0.17 -5.78 -30.97
CA VAL A 66 0.58 -7.05 -30.86
C VAL A 66 1.67 -6.90 -29.80
N TYR A 67 1.82 -7.91 -28.94
CA TYR A 67 2.91 -7.97 -27.98
C TYR A 67 3.96 -9.01 -28.40
N ASP A 68 5.22 -8.57 -28.47
CA ASP A 68 6.38 -9.45 -28.63
C ASP A 68 7.10 -9.62 -27.28
N LYS A 69 7.05 -10.85 -26.76
CA LYS A 69 7.70 -11.21 -25.50
C LYS A 69 9.22 -11.16 -25.58
N ALA A 70 9.82 -11.42 -26.75
CA ALA A 70 11.28 -11.52 -26.88
C ALA A 70 11.96 -10.15 -26.74
N SER A 71 11.33 -9.09 -27.24
CA SER A 71 11.81 -7.71 -27.13
C SER A 71 11.08 -6.90 -26.07
N ASN A 72 10.18 -7.53 -25.32
CA ASN A 72 9.25 -6.90 -24.37
C ASN A 72 8.57 -5.65 -24.95
N THR A 73 8.00 -5.77 -26.16
CA THR A 73 7.48 -4.64 -26.91
C THR A 73 6.02 -4.87 -27.30
N VAL A 74 5.15 -3.93 -26.93
CA VAL A 74 3.81 -3.82 -27.52
C VAL A 74 3.86 -2.87 -28.71
N THR A 75 3.32 -3.29 -29.84
CA THR A 75 3.18 -2.46 -31.04
C THR A 75 1.72 -2.12 -31.25
N LEU A 76 1.41 -0.82 -31.30
CA LEU A 76 0.10 -0.31 -31.75
C LEU A 76 0.21 0.16 -33.20
N THR A 77 -0.70 -0.29 -34.05
CA THR A 77 -0.76 0.06 -35.48
C THR A 77 -2.15 0.57 -35.82
N ASN A 78 -2.27 1.89 -35.99
CA ASN A 78 -3.54 2.58 -36.21
C ASN A 78 -4.64 2.16 -35.20
N TYR A 79 -4.24 1.92 -33.94
CA TYR A 79 -5.15 1.48 -32.90
C TYR A 79 -6.01 2.64 -32.44
N ASN A 80 -7.22 2.78 -32.99
CA ASN A 80 -8.10 3.92 -32.73
C ASN A 80 -9.28 3.53 -31.83
N ASN A 81 -9.02 3.38 -30.52
CA ASN A 81 -10.04 3.03 -29.52
C ASN A 81 -9.96 3.97 -28.32
N PRO A 82 -10.48 5.21 -28.43
CA PRO A 82 -10.31 6.26 -27.41
C PRO A 82 -11.09 6.03 -26.11
N THR A 83 -11.79 4.90 -25.96
CA THR A 83 -12.42 4.43 -24.72
C THR A 83 -11.56 3.40 -23.98
N ASN A 84 -10.62 2.75 -24.66
CA ASN A 84 -9.82 1.67 -24.09
C ASN A 84 -8.61 2.18 -23.34
N ILE A 85 -8.33 1.54 -22.22
CA ILE A 85 -7.15 1.75 -21.38
C ILE A 85 -6.09 0.74 -21.79
N LEU A 86 -4.85 1.19 -21.97
CA LEU A 86 -3.69 0.31 -22.03
C LEU A 86 -3.13 0.15 -20.62
N VAL A 87 -3.12 -1.08 -20.10
CA VAL A 87 -2.62 -1.39 -18.75
C VAL A 87 -1.48 -2.40 -18.84
N ALA A 88 -0.34 -2.05 -18.26
CA ALA A 88 0.80 -2.94 -18.03
C ALA A 88 0.98 -3.14 -16.51
N ASN A 89 1.15 -4.39 -16.06
CA ASN A 89 1.49 -4.71 -14.68
C ASN A 89 2.74 -5.60 -14.65
N GLU A 90 3.74 -5.21 -13.84
CA GLU A 90 4.98 -5.97 -13.61
C GLU A 90 5.67 -6.41 -14.91
N MET A 91 5.71 -5.52 -15.90
CA MET A 91 6.24 -5.82 -17.23
C MET A 91 7.75 -5.57 -17.35
N GLY A 92 8.43 -5.20 -16.26
CA GLY A 92 9.87 -4.92 -16.24
C GLY A 92 10.20 -3.50 -16.68
N ASP A 93 11.47 -3.10 -16.51
CA ASP A 93 11.97 -1.75 -16.82
C ASP A 93 12.36 -1.55 -18.30
N ASP A 94 12.32 -2.60 -19.10
CA ASP A 94 12.61 -2.58 -20.54
C ASP A 94 11.35 -2.62 -21.42
N LEU A 95 10.14 -2.49 -20.84
CA LEU A 95 8.90 -2.47 -21.60
C LEU A 95 8.91 -1.32 -22.62
N LYS A 96 8.55 -1.66 -23.86
CA LYS A 96 8.43 -0.70 -24.96
C LYS A 96 7.03 -0.64 -25.52
N LEU A 97 6.58 0.56 -25.87
CA LEU A 97 5.40 0.81 -26.68
C LEU A 97 5.82 1.39 -28.03
N ASN A 98 5.81 0.56 -29.07
CA ASN A 98 6.12 0.98 -30.42
C ASN A 98 4.87 1.48 -31.15
N LEU A 99 4.90 2.72 -31.62
CA LEU A 99 3.78 3.36 -32.30
C LEU A 99 3.97 3.36 -33.82
N VAL A 100 2.99 2.85 -34.54
CA VAL A 100 2.91 2.89 -36.00
C VAL A 100 1.58 3.54 -36.40
N GLY A 101 1.64 4.57 -37.23
CA GLY A 101 0.46 5.33 -37.64
C GLY A 101 -0.19 6.10 -36.47
N ASP A 102 -1.51 6.27 -36.52
CA ASP A 102 -2.26 7.12 -35.57
C ASP A 102 -3.05 6.30 -34.55
N ASN A 103 -2.72 6.45 -33.26
CA ASN A 103 -3.24 5.60 -32.19
C ASN A 103 -3.96 6.44 -31.13
N HIS A 104 -5.08 5.95 -30.61
CA HIS A 104 -5.96 6.64 -29.66
C HIS A 104 -6.39 5.68 -28.54
N ILE A 105 -6.23 6.12 -27.30
CA ILE A 105 -6.63 5.39 -26.07
C ILE A 105 -7.22 6.37 -25.04
N SER A 106 -7.97 5.87 -24.06
CA SER A 106 -8.52 6.70 -22.97
C SER A 106 -7.50 6.96 -21.86
N GLU A 107 -6.62 6.00 -21.57
CA GLU A 107 -5.64 6.11 -20.48
C GLU A 107 -4.48 5.12 -20.70
N LEU A 108 -3.28 5.53 -20.29
CA LEU A 108 -2.08 4.71 -20.24
C LEU A 108 -1.73 4.44 -18.77
N VAL A 109 -1.75 3.18 -18.36
CA VAL A 109 -1.48 2.78 -16.97
C VAL A 109 -0.33 1.78 -16.90
N VAL A 110 0.64 2.04 -16.03
CA VAL A 110 1.76 1.13 -15.76
C VAL A 110 1.90 0.92 -14.25
N TYR A 111 1.87 -0.34 -13.81
CA TYR A 111 2.09 -0.77 -12.42
C TYR A 111 3.44 -1.48 -12.30
N GLY A 112 4.25 -1.07 -11.32
CA GLY A 112 5.62 -1.57 -11.13
C GLY A 112 5.76 -2.67 -10.09
N PHE A 113 4.97 -2.62 -9.01
CA PHE A 113 4.96 -3.55 -7.86
C PHE A 113 6.34 -4.11 -7.43
N GLY A 114 7.36 -3.24 -7.34
CA GLY A 114 8.74 -3.62 -7.02
C GLY A 114 9.50 -4.46 -8.06
N TRP A 115 8.87 -4.88 -9.16
CA TRP A 115 9.48 -5.70 -10.22
C TRP A 115 10.12 -4.87 -11.33
N GLY A 116 9.44 -3.82 -11.78
CA GLY A 116 9.86 -2.96 -12.89
C GLY A 116 8.64 -2.31 -13.53
N GLY A 117 8.74 -1.02 -13.82
CA GLY A 117 7.59 -0.16 -14.15
C GLY A 117 7.90 0.98 -15.11
N ASN A 118 9.03 0.91 -15.81
CA ASN A 118 9.37 1.89 -16.83
C ASN A 118 8.66 1.57 -18.15
N LEU A 119 8.51 2.59 -19.00
CA LEU A 119 7.99 2.44 -20.36
C LEU A 119 8.76 3.37 -21.30
N GLU A 120 9.30 2.79 -22.37
CA GLU A 120 9.84 3.56 -23.49
C GLU A 120 8.87 3.54 -24.68
N ILE A 121 8.37 4.72 -25.07
CA ILE A 121 7.58 4.90 -26.27
C ILE A 121 8.52 5.09 -27.46
N THR A 122 8.42 4.22 -28.46
CA THR A 122 9.23 4.20 -29.68
C THR A 122 8.35 4.27 -30.94
N GLY A 123 8.98 4.20 -32.11
CA GLY A 123 8.29 4.28 -33.40
C GLY A 123 8.18 5.72 -33.91
N ASP A 124 7.65 5.86 -35.12
CA ASP A 124 7.42 7.13 -35.81
C ASP A 124 5.93 7.55 -35.84
N GLY A 125 5.06 6.77 -35.19
CA GLY A 125 3.64 7.05 -35.06
C GLY A 125 3.28 8.05 -33.94
N SER A 126 1.97 8.31 -33.84
CA SER A 126 1.35 9.15 -32.80
C SER A 126 0.54 8.32 -31.80
N LEU A 127 0.47 8.81 -30.57
CA LEU A 127 -0.45 8.36 -29.54
C LEU A 127 -1.20 9.55 -28.94
N THR A 128 -2.51 9.54 -29.10
CA THR A 128 -3.45 10.45 -28.48
C THR A 128 -4.10 9.76 -27.28
N ILE A 129 -4.01 10.38 -26.10
CA ILE A 129 -4.48 9.81 -24.84
C ILE A 129 -5.56 10.72 -24.24
N ASN A 130 -6.70 10.12 -23.91
CA ASN A 130 -7.80 10.76 -23.18
C ASN A 130 -8.44 11.96 -23.91
N GLU A 131 -8.50 11.96 -25.24
CA GLU A 131 -9.11 13.07 -26.00
C GLU A 131 -10.59 13.33 -25.64
N ASN A 132 -11.29 12.27 -25.22
CA ASN A 132 -12.67 12.34 -24.73
C ASN A 132 -12.79 12.82 -23.28
N LYS A 133 -11.68 12.99 -22.55
CA LYS A 133 -11.60 13.45 -21.16
C LYS A 133 -12.41 12.58 -20.18
N THR A 134 -12.36 11.27 -20.38
CA THR A 134 -13.12 10.27 -19.61
C THR A 134 -12.30 9.58 -18.52
N SER A 135 -10.96 9.66 -18.52
CA SER A 135 -10.14 9.11 -17.44
C SER A 135 -10.55 9.71 -16.10
N GLN A 136 -10.64 8.88 -15.06
CA GLN A 136 -11.08 9.32 -13.73
C GLN A 136 -9.96 9.95 -12.90
N THR A 137 -8.70 9.75 -13.28
CA THR A 137 -7.54 10.17 -12.48
C THR A 137 -6.51 10.92 -13.31
N ALA A 138 -5.92 10.26 -14.31
CA ALA A 138 -4.92 10.88 -15.17
C ALA A 138 -4.87 10.20 -16.53
N ALA A 139 -4.60 10.95 -17.61
CA ALA A 139 -4.40 10.35 -18.92
C ALA A 139 -3.19 9.40 -18.94
N ILE A 140 -2.10 9.79 -18.27
CA ILE A 140 -0.91 8.96 -18.07
C ILE A 140 -0.79 8.65 -16.59
N ARG A 141 -0.77 7.38 -16.22
CA ARG A 141 -0.71 6.95 -14.82
C ARG A 141 0.35 5.88 -14.61
N PHE A 142 1.36 6.21 -13.83
CA PHE A 142 2.40 5.28 -13.39
C PHE A 142 2.24 5.05 -11.89
N MET A 143 1.88 3.84 -11.52
CA MET A 143 1.84 3.35 -10.16
C MET A 143 3.16 2.59 -9.93
N ALA A 144 4.20 3.33 -9.58
CA ALA A 144 5.56 2.81 -9.60
C ALA A 144 5.82 1.80 -8.45
N GLU A 145 5.13 1.97 -7.31
CA GLU A 145 5.11 1.00 -6.20
C GLU A 145 6.52 0.53 -5.81
N GLY A 146 7.42 1.48 -5.55
CA GLY A 146 8.81 1.20 -5.19
C GLY A 146 9.77 1.01 -6.37
N THR A 147 9.32 1.18 -7.61
CA THR A 147 10.19 1.23 -8.81
C THR A 147 10.44 2.67 -9.27
N GLN A 148 11.26 2.87 -10.31
CA GLN A 148 11.48 4.20 -10.87
C GLN A 148 10.24 4.75 -11.59
N GLY A 149 9.48 3.90 -12.29
CA GLY A 149 8.27 4.32 -12.99
C GLY A 149 8.53 5.36 -14.09
N LEU A 150 9.64 5.26 -14.80
CA LEU A 150 10.07 6.20 -15.83
C LEU A 150 9.24 6.06 -17.11
N LEU A 151 8.60 7.15 -17.52
CA LEU A 151 8.11 7.30 -18.89
C LEU A 151 9.16 8.00 -19.75
N LYS A 152 9.64 7.31 -20.78
CA LYS A 152 10.54 7.86 -21.80
C LYS A 152 9.84 7.88 -23.15
N VAL A 153 9.72 9.05 -23.78
CA VAL A 153 9.21 9.20 -25.14
C VAL A 153 10.38 9.41 -26.08
N GLY A 154 10.57 8.48 -27.01
CA GLY A 154 11.64 8.50 -27.99
C GLY A 154 11.55 9.66 -28.98
N SER A 155 12.68 9.97 -29.61
CA SER A 155 12.86 11.14 -30.49
C SER A 155 11.98 11.20 -31.74
N ASN A 156 11.37 10.09 -32.13
CA ASN A 156 10.59 9.99 -33.37
C ASN A 156 9.08 9.89 -33.11
N ALA A 157 8.67 9.59 -31.88
CA ALA A 157 7.28 9.40 -31.52
C ALA A 157 6.61 10.74 -31.17
N SER A 158 5.29 10.80 -31.38
CA SER A 158 4.47 11.93 -30.94
C SER A 158 3.46 11.48 -29.91
N VAL A 159 3.35 12.21 -28.78
CA VAL A 159 2.37 11.91 -27.72
C VAL A 159 1.58 13.17 -27.39
N THR A 160 0.25 13.06 -27.39
CA THR A 160 -0.65 14.11 -26.89
C THR A 160 -1.56 13.51 -25.81
N ALA A 161 -1.51 14.04 -24.59
CA ALA A 161 -2.32 13.55 -23.47
C ALA A 161 -3.17 14.68 -22.90
N TYR A 162 -4.49 14.49 -22.83
CA TYR A 162 -5.44 15.48 -22.36
C TYR A 162 -5.83 15.22 -20.91
N LYS A 163 -5.78 16.25 -20.06
CA LYS A 163 -6.28 16.14 -18.69
C LYS A 163 -7.82 16.05 -18.69
N SER A 164 -8.36 15.16 -17.85
CA SER A 164 -9.81 15.07 -17.62
C SER A 164 -10.37 16.27 -16.87
N ALA A 165 -11.64 16.57 -17.10
CA ALA A 165 -12.35 17.58 -16.29
C ALA A 165 -12.68 17.01 -14.91
N GLY A 166 -12.55 17.83 -13.86
CA GLY A 166 -12.87 17.43 -12.49
C GLY A 166 -11.87 17.94 -11.47
N GLU A 167 -12.24 17.81 -10.19
CA GLU A 167 -11.28 17.98 -9.11
C GLU A 167 -10.38 16.75 -9.01
N ASN A 168 -9.12 16.94 -8.58
CA ASN A 168 -8.14 15.87 -8.40
C ASN A 168 -7.84 15.03 -9.66
N THR A 169 -8.04 15.59 -10.85
CA THR A 169 -7.60 15.01 -12.12
C THR A 169 -6.27 15.62 -12.59
N TYR A 170 -5.50 14.83 -13.33
CA TYR A 170 -4.16 15.17 -13.78
C TYR A 170 -3.99 14.85 -15.28
N SER A 171 -3.02 15.48 -15.95
CA SER A 171 -2.60 15.03 -17.27
C SER A 171 -1.64 13.85 -17.17
N ALA A 172 -0.81 13.83 -16.12
CA ALA A 172 0.02 12.67 -15.77
C ALA A 172 0.15 12.55 -14.25
N ALA A 173 0.20 11.32 -13.74
CA ALA A 173 0.47 11.01 -12.34
C ALA A 173 1.52 9.90 -12.24
N PHE A 174 2.58 10.14 -11.48
CA PHE A 174 3.61 9.16 -11.13
C PHE A 174 3.58 8.99 -9.61
N VAL A 175 3.17 7.82 -9.13
CA VAL A 175 2.84 7.58 -7.72
C VAL A 175 3.81 6.59 -7.12
N SER A 176 4.36 6.92 -5.95
CA SER A 176 5.27 6.06 -5.18
C SER A 176 6.50 5.61 -5.98
N THR A 177 7.10 6.54 -6.73
CA THR A 177 8.35 6.34 -7.47
C THR A 177 9.57 6.48 -6.56
N THR A 178 10.63 5.72 -6.79
CA THR A 178 11.94 5.91 -6.13
C THR A 178 12.75 7.08 -6.70
N SER A 179 12.25 7.74 -7.75
CA SER A 179 12.88 8.89 -8.36
C SER A 179 12.60 10.16 -7.56
N SER A 180 13.64 10.81 -7.04
CA SER A 180 13.55 12.12 -6.37
C SER A 180 13.36 13.30 -7.34
N THR A 181 13.28 13.03 -8.64
CA THR A 181 12.91 13.99 -9.70
C THR A 181 11.79 13.43 -10.55
N LEU A 182 11.07 14.29 -11.28
CA LEU A 182 9.98 13.86 -12.18
C LEU A 182 10.47 12.75 -13.14
N PRO A 183 9.89 11.53 -13.10
CA PRO A 183 10.30 10.41 -13.95
C PRO A 183 9.63 10.48 -15.33
N PHE A 184 9.84 11.60 -16.03
CA PHE A 184 9.38 11.84 -17.40
C PHE A 184 10.55 12.33 -18.26
N GLN A 185 10.78 11.68 -19.40
CA GLN A 185 11.74 12.10 -20.41
C GLN A 185 11.09 12.18 -21.78
N GLY A 186 11.31 13.30 -22.48
CA GLY A 186 10.80 13.51 -23.83
C GLY A 186 11.00 14.95 -24.27
N ASN A 187 10.88 15.19 -25.58
CA ASN A 187 10.93 16.54 -26.15
C ASN A 187 9.57 17.25 -25.97
N LEU A 188 9.35 17.73 -24.75
CA LEU A 188 8.13 18.43 -24.34
C LEU A 188 8.00 19.78 -25.06
N GLU A 189 6.82 20.06 -25.63
CA GLU A 189 6.53 21.39 -26.22
C GLU A 189 6.40 22.50 -25.17
N ALA A 190 6.03 22.14 -23.94
CA ALA A 190 5.93 23.04 -22.81
C ALA A 190 6.34 22.33 -21.52
N ALA A 191 6.88 23.09 -20.56
CA ALA A 191 7.21 22.54 -19.24
C ALA A 191 5.97 21.98 -18.53
N LEU A 192 6.15 20.90 -17.77
CA LEU A 192 5.09 20.34 -16.95
C LEU A 192 4.87 21.19 -15.70
N THR A 193 3.60 21.51 -15.44
CA THR A 193 3.13 22.17 -14.22
C THR A 193 2.68 21.10 -13.25
N MET A 194 3.08 21.19 -11.98
CA MET A 194 2.81 20.17 -10.98
C MET A 194 2.08 20.74 -9.75
N THR A 195 1.46 19.87 -8.95
CA THR A 195 0.90 20.27 -7.66
C THR A 195 2.02 20.64 -6.66
N PRO A 196 1.74 21.46 -5.63
CA PRO A 196 2.75 21.86 -4.64
C PRO A 196 3.40 20.70 -3.88
N ASP A 197 2.67 19.59 -3.69
CA ASP A 197 3.13 18.42 -2.95
C ASP A 197 3.90 17.43 -3.85
N SER A 198 4.03 17.72 -5.15
CA SER A 198 4.77 16.87 -6.08
C SER A 198 6.28 16.90 -5.77
N GLY A 199 6.91 15.73 -5.77
CA GLY A 199 8.34 15.58 -5.45
C GLY A 199 8.68 15.71 -3.97
N VAL A 200 7.69 15.78 -3.08
CA VAL A 200 7.89 15.65 -1.64
C VAL A 200 8.02 14.16 -1.30
N GLU A 201 9.06 13.80 -0.56
CA GLU A 201 9.26 12.44 -0.10
C GLU A 201 8.15 12.03 0.88
N GLY A 202 7.56 10.87 0.62
CA GLY A 202 6.53 10.28 1.47
C GLY A 202 7.04 9.96 2.87
N GLU A 203 6.10 9.97 3.80
CA GLU A 203 6.33 9.74 5.23
C GLU A 203 5.22 8.86 5.79
N TYR A 204 5.56 7.98 6.72
CA TYR A 204 4.58 7.22 7.50
C TYR A 204 4.92 7.24 8.99
N ALA A 205 3.88 7.13 9.81
CA ALA A 205 4.06 6.95 11.24
C ALA A 205 4.46 5.49 11.51
N VAL A 206 5.56 5.31 12.23
CA VAL A 206 6.07 3.98 12.59
C VAL A 206 5.05 3.30 13.51
N GLY A 207 4.69 2.06 13.19
CA GLY A 207 3.85 1.22 14.04
C GLY A 207 4.67 0.17 14.80
N ALA A 208 4.10 -0.37 15.86
CA ALA A 208 4.63 -1.52 16.58
C ALA A 208 3.49 -2.50 16.93
N THR A 209 3.79 -3.79 16.91
CA THR A 209 2.86 -4.81 17.42
C THR A 209 2.87 -4.74 18.95
N VAL A 210 1.71 -4.47 19.53
CA VAL A 210 1.51 -4.34 20.97
C VAL A 210 0.55 -5.43 21.44
N ILE A 211 0.94 -6.10 22.51
CA ILE A 211 0.13 -7.06 23.24
C ILE A 211 -0.29 -6.39 24.55
N TYR A 212 -1.58 -6.39 24.86
CA TYR A 212 -2.10 -5.69 26.05
C TYR A 212 -3.29 -6.44 26.65
N GLU A 213 -3.64 -6.10 27.89
CA GLU A 213 -4.85 -6.62 28.52
C GLU A 213 -6.10 -6.00 27.90
N ASP A 214 -6.96 -6.85 27.34
CA ASP A 214 -8.27 -6.42 26.90
C ASP A 214 -9.18 -6.22 28.12
N GLU A 215 -9.28 -4.97 28.58
CA GLU A 215 -9.99 -4.68 29.81
C GLU A 215 -11.51 -4.77 29.66
N GLU A 216 -12.04 -4.44 28.48
CA GLU A 216 -13.47 -4.32 28.23
C GLU A 216 -14.08 -5.59 27.64
N SER A 217 -13.35 -6.33 26.80
CA SER A 217 -13.95 -7.46 26.05
C SER A 217 -13.89 -8.78 26.82
N TYR A 218 -12.89 -8.96 27.68
CA TYR A 218 -12.68 -10.22 28.38
C TYR A 218 -12.58 -10.05 29.90
N ALA A 219 -13.49 -10.74 30.60
CA ALA A 219 -13.39 -10.94 32.04
C ALA A 219 -12.15 -11.79 32.38
N ASN A 220 -11.67 -11.65 33.61
CA ASN A 220 -10.61 -12.50 34.14
C ASN A 220 -11.02 -13.98 34.06
N ARG A 221 -10.08 -14.86 33.73
CA ARG A 221 -10.35 -16.30 33.62
C ARG A 221 -9.41 -17.08 34.51
N THR A 222 -9.93 -18.17 35.05
CA THR A 222 -9.15 -19.15 35.80
C THR A 222 -8.66 -20.24 34.85
N TRP A 223 -7.35 -20.26 34.61
CA TRP A 223 -6.68 -21.16 33.67
C TRP A 223 -6.15 -22.40 34.38
N GLN A 224 -6.29 -23.57 33.76
CA GLN A 224 -5.62 -24.79 34.23
C GLN A 224 -4.16 -24.76 33.80
N LEU A 225 -3.24 -24.90 34.76
CA LEU A 225 -1.82 -24.83 34.46
C LEU A 225 -1.33 -26.07 33.69
N ALA A 226 -0.48 -25.82 32.73
CA ALA A 226 0.19 -26.82 31.92
C ALA A 226 1.62 -26.40 31.58
N THR A 227 2.43 -27.37 31.22
CA THR A 227 3.77 -27.19 30.61
C THR A 227 3.82 -27.97 29.31
N LYS A 228 4.72 -27.62 28.39
CA LYS A 228 4.86 -28.31 27.10
C LYS A 228 6.31 -28.72 26.89
N ASP A 229 6.54 -30.00 26.61
CA ASP A 229 7.82 -30.56 26.12
C ASP A 229 9.11 -30.04 26.82
N ASN A 230 9.03 -29.65 28.10
CA ASN A 230 10.10 -28.98 28.86
C ASN A 230 10.68 -27.71 28.21
N ASP A 231 9.89 -26.96 27.43
CA ASP A 231 10.30 -25.69 26.82
C ASP A 231 10.54 -24.55 27.83
N GLY A 232 10.26 -24.80 29.11
CA GLY A 232 10.45 -23.85 30.21
C GLY A 232 9.35 -22.79 30.32
N LYS A 233 8.29 -22.88 29.52
CA LYS A 233 7.16 -21.95 29.52
C LYS A 233 6.00 -22.49 30.36
N LEU A 234 5.16 -21.57 30.81
CA LEU A 234 3.93 -21.86 31.53
C LEU A 234 2.74 -21.62 30.60
N TYR A 235 1.80 -22.56 30.60
CA TYR A 235 0.62 -22.50 29.75
C TYR A 235 -0.67 -22.55 30.58
N GLY A 236 -1.67 -21.82 30.11
CA GLY A 236 -3.03 -21.85 30.61
C GLY A 236 -3.94 -22.54 29.61
N ILE A 237 -4.65 -23.57 30.07
CA ILE A 237 -5.65 -24.29 29.27
C ILE A 237 -7.04 -23.89 29.73
N TYR A 238 -7.90 -23.50 28.78
CA TYR A 238 -9.30 -23.19 29.02
C TYR A 238 -10.20 -23.99 28.08
N PHE A 239 -11.29 -24.52 28.62
CA PHE A 239 -12.28 -25.29 27.87
C PHE A 239 -13.56 -24.49 27.72
N PHE A 240 -14.00 -24.29 26.49
CA PHE A 240 -15.35 -23.87 26.17
C PHE A 240 -16.19 -25.11 25.93
N GLU A 241 -17.10 -25.37 26.86
CA GLU A 241 -17.98 -26.53 26.78
C GLU A 241 -18.82 -26.53 25.50
N ALA A 242 -19.03 -27.73 24.95
CA ALA A 242 -19.89 -27.93 23.80
C ALA A 242 -21.33 -27.52 24.12
N ASN A 243 -22.03 -27.01 23.12
CA ASN A 243 -23.44 -26.66 23.21
C ASN A 243 -24.17 -27.02 21.90
N GLU A 244 -25.45 -26.66 21.78
CA GLU A 244 -26.25 -27.02 20.60
C GLU A 244 -25.78 -26.38 19.28
N TYR A 245 -24.88 -25.38 19.34
CA TYR A 245 -24.33 -24.66 18.20
C TYR A 245 -22.82 -24.90 17.97
N SER A 246 -22.13 -25.57 18.89
CA SER A 246 -20.67 -25.74 18.84
C SER A 246 -20.24 -27.06 19.47
N GLU A 247 -19.26 -27.74 18.87
CA GLU A 247 -18.61 -28.92 19.44
C GLU A 247 -17.70 -28.61 20.65
N GLY A 248 -17.69 -27.36 21.09
CA GLY A 248 -16.81 -26.84 22.12
C GLY A 248 -15.44 -26.49 21.55
N GLN A 249 -14.58 -25.96 22.39
CA GLN A 249 -13.26 -25.46 21.98
C GLN A 249 -12.27 -25.57 23.12
N THR A 250 -11.04 -25.92 22.78
CA THR A 250 -9.89 -25.93 23.69
C THR A 250 -8.94 -24.83 23.29
N ASP A 251 -8.73 -23.92 24.23
CA ASP A 251 -7.86 -22.76 24.08
C ASP A 251 -6.59 -22.94 24.88
N VAL A 252 -5.46 -22.70 24.23
CA VAL A 252 -4.13 -22.75 24.83
C VAL A 252 -3.49 -21.37 24.76
N PHE A 253 -3.06 -20.89 25.91
CA PHE A 253 -2.42 -19.60 26.07
C PHE A 253 -1.07 -19.78 26.77
N GLU A 254 -0.06 -19.03 26.34
CA GLU A 254 1.18 -18.85 27.09
C GLU A 254 0.93 -17.84 28.21
N LEU A 255 1.26 -18.20 29.45
CA LEU A 255 1.14 -17.33 30.61
C LEU A 255 2.45 -16.57 30.79
N VAL A 256 2.49 -15.35 30.29
CA VAL A 256 3.68 -14.50 30.34
C VAL A 256 3.66 -13.69 31.64
N LYS A 257 4.65 -13.89 32.49
CA LYS A 257 4.79 -13.15 33.75
C LYS A 257 5.29 -11.74 33.49
N VAL A 258 4.51 -10.73 33.88
CA VAL A 258 4.82 -9.31 33.65
C VAL A 258 4.30 -8.47 34.82
N ASP A 259 5.15 -7.60 35.36
CA ASP A 259 4.75 -6.64 36.38
C ASP A 259 4.10 -5.39 35.73
N GLY A 260 3.12 -4.78 36.40
CA GLY A 260 2.48 -3.54 35.94
C GLY A 260 1.29 -3.73 35.00
N LEU A 261 0.75 -4.95 34.90
CA LEU A 261 -0.55 -5.21 34.28
C LEU A 261 -1.66 -4.42 34.99
N ALA A 262 -2.60 -3.87 34.22
CA ALA A 262 -3.63 -2.99 34.74
C ALA A 262 -4.64 -3.74 35.63
N SER A 263 -4.83 -5.04 35.37
CA SER A 263 -5.62 -5.93 36.23
C SER A 263 -4.97 -6.22 37.59
N GLY A 264 -3.66 -6.00 37.73
CA GLY A 264 -2.86 -6.45 38.87
C GLY A 264 -2.58 -7.96 38.89
N ASN A 265 -2.94 -8.70 37.83
CA ASN A 265 -2.58 -10.10 37.68
C ASN A 265 -1.05 -10.29 37.56
N GLU A 266 -0.56 -11.47 37.93
CA GLU A 266 0.86 -11.83 37.77
C GLU A 266 1.21 -12.21 36.32
N TYR A 267 0.22 -12.70 35.55
CA TYR A 267 0.41 -13.20 34.20
C TYR A 267 -0.58 -12.57 33.23
N LEU A 268 -0.11 -12.36 31.99
CA LEU A 268 -0.93 -12.12 30.82
C LEU A 268 -1.08 -13.42 30.02
N ALA A 269 -2.30 -13.78 29.62
CA ALA A 269 -2.53 -14.95 28.79
C ALA A 269 -2.43 -14.58 27.30
N VAL A 270 -1.33 -14.96 26.65
CA VAL A 270 -1.05 -14.71 25.22
C VAL A 270 -1.46 -15.91 24.37
N ALA A 271 -2.30 -15.69 23.35
CA ALA A 271 -2.90 -16.78 22.56
C ALA A 271 -1.84 -17.61 21.82
N VAL A 272 -1.95 -18.94 21.88
CA VAL A 272 -1.06 -19.88 21.19
C VAL A 272 -1.82 -20.71 20.17
N SER A 273 -2.92 -21.33 20.59
CA SER A 273 -3.73 -22.15 19.69
C SER A 273 -5.17 -22.26 20.16
N GLN A 274 -6.06 -22.39 19.19
CA GLN A 274 -7.46 -22.70 19.41
C GLN A 274 -7.79 -23.95 18.60
N THR A 275 -8.38 -24.93 19.28
CA THR A 275 -8.69 -26.24 18.68
C THR A 275 -10.14 -26.57 18.93
N ALA A 276 -10.83 -27.09 17.92
CA ALA A 276 -12.22 -27.49 18.08
C ALA A 276 -12.34 -28.75 18.96
N GLY A 277 -13.39 -28.80 19.77
CA GLY A 277 -13.62 -29.86 20.75
C GLY A 277 -13.04 -29.57 22.14
N VAL A 278 -13.58 -30.27 23.14
CA VAL A 278 -13.17 -30.18 24.55
C VAL A 278 -12.29 -31.38 24.90
N ALA A 279 -10.99 -31.23 24.68
CA ALA A 279 -10.02 -32.29 24.96
C ALA A 279 -8.70 -31.69 25.42
N TRP A 280 -8.03 -32.36 26.35
CA TRP A 280 -6.70 -31.92 26.77
C TRP A 280 -5.74 -31.91 25.56
N PRO A 281 -5.06 -30.79 25.28
CA PRO A 281 -4.29 -30.65 24.05
C PRO A 281 -3.06 -31.55 24.06
N GLU A 282 -2.77 -32.17 22.92
CA GLU A 282 -1.60 -33.06 22.75
C GLU A 282 -0.29 -32.30 22.98
N GLY A 283 0.68 -32.96 23.64
CA GLY A 283 1.99 -32.37 23.98
C GLY A 283 1.99 -31.51 25.24
N TYR A 284 0.83 -31.15 25.79
CA TYR A 284 0.75 -30.39 27.05
C TYR A 284 0.61 -31.35 28.25
N THR A 285 1.39 -31.10 29.29
CA THR A 285 1.34 -31.85 30.56
C THR A 285 0.64 -31.00 31.61
N LYS A 286 -0.46 -31.52 32.16
CA LYS A 286 -1.23 -30.87 33.24
C LYS A 286 -0.41 -30.76 34.52
N ASP A 287 -0.58 -29.66 35.25
CA ASP A 287 -0.02 -29.53 36.60
C ASP A 287 -0.54 -30.66 37.51
N PRO A 288 0.34 -31.42 38.17
CA PRO A 288 -0.03 -32.62 38.93
C PRO A 288 -0.86 -32.32 40.19
N GLU A 289 -0.77 -31.08 40.71
CA GLU A 289 -1.54 -30.63 41.86
C GLU A 289 -2.85 -29.96 41.45
N GLY A 290 -3.11 -29.82 40.14
CA GLY A 290 -4.31 -29.19 39.60
C GLY A 290 -4.36 -27.69 39.87
N LYS A 291 -3.19 -27.04 40.00
CA LYS A 291 -3.11 -25.59 40.22
C LYS A 291 -3.74 -24.81 39.08
N THR A 292 -4.31 -23.68 39.43
CA THR A 292 -4.89 -22.72 38.50
C THR A 292 -4.31 -21.33 38.73
N VAL A 293 -4.39 -20.49 37.71
CA VAL A 293 -4.04 -19.07 37.81
C VAL A 293 -5.14 -18.23 37.20
N ASP A 294 -5.38 -17.06 37.79
CA ASP A 294 -6.25 -16.07 37.20
C ASP A 294 -5.43 -15.15 36.29
N ALA A 295 -5.83 -15.04 35.02
CA ALA A 295 -5.20 -14.15 34.05
C ALA A 295 -6.22 -13.66 33.02
N LYS A 296 -6.00 -12.45 32.49
CA LYS A 296 -6.77 -11.93 31.36
C LYS A 296 -6.21 -12.39 30.03
N ILE A 297 -7.12 -12.56 29.07
CA ILE A 297 -6.77 -12.78 27.66
C ILE A 297 -6.12 -11.51 27.11
N SER A 298 -4.99 -11.67 26.44
CA SER A 298 -4.34 -10.59 25.72
C SER A 298 -5.06 -10.26 24.42
N ASN A 299 -5.06 -8.99 24.03
CA ASN A 299 -5.30 -8.57 22.66
C ASN A 299 -3.97 -8.20 21.99
N THR A 300 -3.90 -8.30 20.67
CA THR A 300 -2.72 -7.94 19.88
C THR A 300 -3.12 -6.96 18.78
N MET A 301 -2.43 -5.82 18.70
CA MET A 301 -2.73 -4.80 17.71
C MET A 301 -1.49 -4.04 17.25
N ASN A 302 -1.52 -3.54 16.01
CA ASN A 302 -0.54 -2.56 15.57
C ASN A 302 -0.91 -1.17 16.10
N MET A 303 -0.02 -0.57 16.87
CA MET A 303 -0.20 0.76 17.47
C MET A 303 0.86 1.73 16.95
N THR A 304 0.51 3.00 16.81
CA THR A 304 1.45 4.05 16.39
C THR A 304 2.50 4.30 17.47
N LEU A 305 3.77 4.32 17.08
CA LEU A 305 4.90 4.60 17.96
C LEU A 305 4.96 6.09 18.30
N LEU A 306 4.99 6.38 19.60
CA LEU A 306 5.11 7.72 20.15
C LEU A 306 6.41 7.88 20.93
N GLN A 307 6.93 9.10 20.95
CA GLN A 307 8.09 9.52 21.75
C GLN A 307 7.70 10.68 22.64
N LYS A 308 8.11 10.61 23.91
CA LYS A 308 7.98 11.70 24.87
C LYS A 308 9.10 11.60 25.90
N ASP A 309 9.81 12.71 26.11
CA ASP A 309 10.89 12.83 27.11
C ASP A 309 11.99 11.75 27.02
N GLY A 310 12.26 11.24 25.80
CA GLY A 310 13.23 10.17 25.54
C GLY A 310 12.72 8.75 25.79
N GLU A 311 11.44 8.60 26.17
CA GLU A 311 10.77 7.32 26.34
C GLU A 311 9.85 7.00 25.16
N THR A 312 9.67 5.70 24.94
CA THR A 312 8.80 5.15 23.89
C THR A 312 7.42 4.78 24.45
N PHE A 313 6.39 5.16 23.70
CA PHE A 313 4.99 4.88 24.01
C PHE A 313 4.27 4.38 22.76
N TYR A 314 3.04 3.88 22.93
CA TYR A 314 2.23 3.33 21.85
C TYR A 314 0.83 3.93 21.88
N TRP A 315 0.31 4.29 20.72
CA TRP A 315 -1.02 4.87 20.54
C TRP A 315 -1.90 3.94 19.74
N GLY A 316 -2.98 3.51 20.36
CA GLY A 316 -3.87 2.54 19.76
C GLY A 316 -5.28 2.61 20.34
N PRO A 317 -6.24 1.95 19.69
CA PRO A 317 -7.57 1.83 20.23
C PRO A 317 -7.57 1.00 21.51
N ASP A 318 -8.60 1.22 22.31
CA ASP A 318 -8.77 0.59 23.63
C ASP A 318 -10.24 0.21 23.80
N LYS A 319 -11.11 1.20 24.04
CA LYS A 319 -12.56 1.02 24.11
C LYS A 319 -13.24 1.10 22.75
N ILE A 320 -14.31 0.32 22.58
CA ILE A 320 -15.24 0.44 21.44
C ILE A 320 -16.65 0.76 21.97
N GLU A 321 -17.23 1.87 21.51
CA GLU A 321 -18.61 2.24 21.82
C GLU A 321 -19.53 1.92 20.64
N TYR A 322 -20.49 1.03 20.87
CA TYR A 322 -21.51 0.67 19.88
C TYR A 322 -22.79 1.51 20.06
N PRO A 323 -23.44 1.93 18.97
CA PRO A 323 -24.73 2.62 19.06
C PRO A 323 -25.83 1.69 19.60
N PRO A 324 -26.83 2.22 20.35
CA PRO A 324 -27.89 1.41 20.96
C PRO A 324 -28.70 0.55 19.99
N GLU A 325 -28.91 1.05 18.78
CA GLU A 325 -29.61 0.38 17.69
C GLU A 325 -28.77 -0.71 16.97
N GLY A 326 -27.51 -0.90 17.37
CA GLY A 326 -26.54 -1.72 16.66
C GLY A 326 -25.94 -0.98 15.46
N GLY A 327 -24.69 -1.29 15.11
CA GLY A 327 -23.99 -0.61 14.02
C GLY A 327 -22.48 -0.64 14.17
N VAL A 328 -21.79 0.22 13.40
CA VAL A 328 -20.33 0.35 13.44
C VAL A 328 -19.91 0.97 14.78
N GLY A 329 -19.02 0.29 15.50
CA GLY A 329 -18.47 0.77 16.76
C GLY A 329 -17.51 1.95 16.57
N THR A 330 -17.51 2.86 17.52
CA THR A 330 -16.59 3.99 17.58
C THR A 330 -15.43 3.65 18.52
N TYR A 331 -14.22 3.63 17.98
CA TYR A 331 -13.00 3.38 18.75
C TYR A 331 -12.57 4.63 19.52
N TRP A 332 -12.19 4.43 20.77
CA TRP A 332 -11.49 5.39 21.60
C TRP A 332 -10.02 5.02 21.72
N TYR A 333 -9.15 6.02 21.72
CA TYR A 333 -7.70 5.85 21.65
C TYR A 333 -7.02 6.20 22.97
N SER A 334 -5.99 5.40 23.29
CA SER A 334 -5.25 5.44 24.55
C SER A 334 -3.74 5.46 24.30
N VAL A 335 -2.97 5.96 25.28
CA VAL A 335 -1.52 5.82 25.31
C VAL A 335 -1.13 4.62 26.18
N TYR A 336 -0.24 3.78 25.67
CA TYR A 336 0.33 2.63 26.35
C TYR A 336 1.85 2.80 26.53
N LYS A 337 2.39 2.19 27.60
CA LYS A 337 3.83 2.10 27.88
C LYS A 337 4.24 0.63 27.90
N GLY A 338 5.36 0.32 27.24
CA GLY A 338 5.93 -1.02 27.21
C GLY A 338 6.35 -1.47 28.62
N LEU A 339 5.99 -2.70 28.96
CA LEU A 339 6.36 -3.38 30.21
C LEU A 339 7.52 -4.37 29.99
N THR A 340 7.77 -4.76 28.75
CA THR A 340 8.83 -5.68 28.36
C THR A 340 9.73 -5.06 27.30
N ASP A 341 10.92 -5.62 27.13
CA ASP A 341 11.65 -5.47 25.88
C ASP A 341 10.87 -6.16 24.73
N LYS A 342 11.33 -5.95 23.49
CA LYS A 342 10.76 -6.63 22.32
C LYS A 342 10.91 -8.15 22.46
N MET A 343 9.84 -8.88 22.16
CA MET A 343 9.80 -10.33 22.13
C MET A 343 9.30 -10.83 20.76
N GLU A 344 9.69 -12.05 20.39
CA GLU A 344 9.18 -12.70 19.18
C GLU A 344 7.90 -13.46 19.51
N ILE A 345 6.83 -13.19 18.74
CA ILE A 345 5.60 -13.99 18.73
C ILE A 345 5.41 -14.63 17.36
N VAL A 346 4.63 -15.70 17.32
CA VAL A 346 4.14 -16.28 16.08
C VAL A 346 2.68 -15.87 15.95
N ASP A 347 2.33 -15.21 14.85
CA ASP A 347 0.95 -14.81 14.61
C ASP A 347 0.09 -15.98 14.12
N HIS A 348 -1.20 -15.72 13.88
CA HIS A 348 -2.15 -16.73 13.44
C HIS A 348 -1.78 -17.37 12.08
N TRP A 349 -0.99 -16.69 11.26
CA TRP A 349 -0.55 -17.18 9.95
C TRP A 349 0.76 -17.98 10.02
N GLY A 350 1.37 -18.08 11.20
CA GLY A 350 2.65 -18.76 11.41
C GLY A 350 3.87 -17.85 11.21
N ASP A 351 3.67 -16.56 10.98
CA ASP A 351 4.75 -15.61 10.76
C ASP A 351 5.32 -15.12 12.10
N LYS A 352 6.65 -15.03 12.17
CA LYS A 352 7.36 -14.46 13.30
C LYS A 352 7.24 -12.94 13.27
N LYS A 353 6.80 -12.34 14.38
CA LYS A 353 6.68 -10.89 14.55
C LYS A 353 7.34 -10.45 15.85
N GLU A 354 8.00 -9.30 15.80
CA GLU A 354 8.38 -8.60 17.04
C GLU A 354 7.14 -7.95 17.66
N ALA A 355 6.99 -8.09 18.97
CA ALA A 355 5.93 -7.49 19.75
C ALA A 355 6.44 -6.99 21.11
N VAL A 356 5.67 -6.11 21.74
CA VAL A 356 5.91 -5.63 23.11
C VAL A 356 4.65 -5.82 23.94
N ILE A 357 4.79 -6.30 25.18
CA ILE A 357 3.67 -6.26 26.13
C ILE A 357 3.62 -4.86 26.71
N ALA A 358 2.46 -4.21 26.64
CA ALA A 358 2.27 -2.86 27.12
C ALA A 358 1.01 -2.73 27.98
N ALA A 359 1.02 -1.74 28.86
CA ALA A 359 -0.13 -1.36 29.67
C ALA A 359 -0.51 0.10 29.42
N PRO A 360 -1.79 0.45 29.58
CA PRO A 360 -2.27 1.82 29.51
C PRO A 360 -1.51 2.72 30.49
N VAL A 361 -1.14 3.91 30.05
CA VAL A 361 -0.57 4.94 30.93
C VAL A 361 -1.68 5.53 31.80
N GLU A 362 -1.42 5.69 33.10
CA GLU A 362 -2.38 6.27 34.04
C GLU A 362 -2.86 7.65 33.57
N GLY A 363 -4.19 7.84 33.55
CA GLY A 363 -4.82 9.08 33.07
C GLY A 363 -4.79 9.29 31.56
N MET A 364 -4.29 8.32 30.77
CA MET A 364 -4.17 8.42 29.32
C MET A 364 -5.02 7.37 28.56
N ARG A 365 -6.03 6.79 29.22
CA ARG A 365 -7.02 5.91 28.58
C ARG A 365 -8.15 6.70 27.93
N ASN A 366 -8.63 6.22 26.79
CA ASN A 366 -9.85 6.65 26.11
C ASN A 366 -9.94 8.17 25.97
N LEU A 367 -8.90 8.78 25.40
CA LEU A 367 -8.74 10.23 25.36
C LEU A 367 -9.58 10.89 24.26
N THR A 368 -9.72 10.23 23.12
CA THR A 368 -10.39 10.77 21.94
C THR A 368 -10.84 9.66 21.01
N THR A 369 -11.79 9.96 20.12
CA THR A 369 -12.19 9.12 18.99
C THR A 369 -11.47 9.51 17.69
N ASP A 370 -10.70 10.60 17.70
CA ASP A 370 -9.83 10.99 16.58
C ASP A 370 -8.52 10.21 16.63
N GLN A 371 -8.32 9.29 15.68
CA GLN A 371 -7.11 8.48 15.56
C GLN A 371 -5.84 9.33 15.45
N GLU A 372 -5.91 10.53 14.86
CA GLU A 372 -4.78 11.46 14.74
C GLU A 372 -4.71 12.47 15.89
N GLY A 373 -5.60 12.35 16.89
CA GLY A 373 -5.70 13.23 18.04
C GLY A 373 -4.66 12.97 19.12
N TYR A 374 -3.38 12.88 18.74
CA TYR A 374 -2.28 12.55 19.65
C TYR A 374 -2.22 13.53 20.85
N PRO A 375 -2.01 13.04 22.09
CA PRO A 375 -2.00 13.90 23.27
C PRO A 375 -0.82 14.87 23.31
N GLU A 376 -0.98 16.01 24.00
CA GLU A 376 0.06 17.04 24.08
C GLU A 376 1.38 16.50 24.67
N GLY A 377 2.49 16.89 24.03
CA GLY A 377 3.83 16.47 24.43
C GLY A 377 4.29 15.13 23.86
N TYR A 378 3.38 14.33 23.28
CA TYR A 378 3.74 13.12 22.54
C TYR A 378 3.97 13.47 21.06
N LYS A 379 5.00 12.86 20.48
CA LYS A 379 5.34 13.01 19.07
C LYS A 379 5.32 11.65 18.40
N THR A 380 4.71 11.57 17.23
CA THR A 380 4.82 10.37 16.39
C THR A 380 6.24 10.19 15.92
N VAL A 381 6.69 8.94 15.84
CA VAL A 381 7.92 8.60 15.12
C VAL A 381 7.55 8.48 13.65
N ILE A 382 8.21 9.28 12.81
CA ILE A 382 7.97 9.31 11.37
C ILE A 382 9.20 8.77 10.65
N GLU A 383 8.98 7.87 9.70
CA GLU A 383 10.02 7.38 8.79
C GLU A 383 9.75 7.85 7.36
N LYS A 384 10.84 8.10 6.65
CA LYS A 384 10.83 8.43 5.24
C LYS A 384 10.65 7.16 4.42
N THR A 385 9.80 7.23 3.40
CA THR A 385 9.53 6.07 2.52
C THR A 385 10.61 5.84 1.48
N GLY A 386 11.45 6.84 1.18
CA GLY A 386 12.31 6.83 -0.02
C GLY A 386 11.52 6.93 -1.34
N MET A 387 10.22 7.22 -1.26
CA MET A 387 9.31 7.28 -2.40
C MET A 387 8.71 8.68 -2.57
N TYR A 388 8.47 9.07 -3.81
CA TYR A 388 7.98 10.37 -4.23
C TYR A 388 6.75 10.20 -5.13
N SER A 389 5.94 11.25 -5.22
CA SER A 389 4.81 11.29 -6.16
C SER A 389 4.80 12.61 -6.93
N TYR A 390 4.41 12.58 -8.21
CA TYR A 390 4.34 13.73 -9.11
C TYR A 390 2.98 13.78 -9.79
N TYR A 391 2.32 14.93 -9.73
CA TYR A 391 0.97 15.12 -10.26
C TYR A 391 0.95 16.33 -11.22
N CYS A 392 0.93 16.06 -12.52
CA CYS A 392 0.98 17.06 -13.57
C CYS A 392 -0.40 17.64 -13.87
N THR A 393 -0.52 18.95 -13.99
CA THR A 393 -1.80 19.67 -14.06
C THR A 393 -2.04 20.38 -15.38
N ASN A 394 -1.10 20.31 -16.34
CA ASN A 394 -1.29 20.85 -17.69
C ASN A 394 -2.61 20.35 -18.28
N ASP A 395 -3.36 21.21 -18.96
CA ASP A 395 -4.57 20.80 -19.70
C ASP A 395 -4.25 19.77 -20.77
N VAL A 396 -3.07 19.92 -21.38
CA VAL A 396 -2.52 19.02 -22.40
C VAL A 396 -1.01 18.88 -22.20
N ILE A 397 -0.52 17.65 -22.28
CA ILE A 397 0.91 17.34 -22.46
C ILE A 397 1.12 17.02 -23.93
N LYS A 398 2.14 17.64 -24.54
CA LYS A 398 2.59 17.34 -25.89
C LYS A 398 4.08 17.04 -25.90
N VAL A 399 4.42 15.90 -26.50
CA VAL A 399 5.79 15.53 -26.84
C VAL A 399 5.87 15.40 -28.35
N SER A 400 6.79 16.12 -28.97
CA SER A 400 7.00 16.12 -30.41
C SER A 400 8.31 15.44 -30.78
N PRO A 401 8.44 14.89 -32.00
CA PRO A 401 9.70 14.36 -32.48
C PRO A 401 10.82 15.42 -32.42
N SER A 402 12.02 15.02 -32.00
CA SER A 402 13.17 15.94 -31.97
C SER A 402 13.60 16.25 -33.41
N GLY A 403 13.29 17.45 -33.90
CA GLY A 403 13.60 17.87 -35.28
C GLY A 403 12.54 18.78 -35.91
N THR A 404 11.34 18.88 -35.33
CA THR A 404 10.32 19.86 -35.75
C THR A 404 10.54 21.21 -35.08
N SER A 405 11.66 21.86 -35.40
CA SER A 405 11.81 23.29 -35.14
C SER A 405 10.99 24.05 -36.17
N THR A 406 9.78 24.48 -35.82
CA THR A 406 9.18 25.64 -36.49
C THR A 406 9.83 26.89 -35.90
N ASP A 407 11.06 27.16 -36.31
CA ASP A 407 11.62 28.50 -36.22
C ASP A 407 11.15 29.25 -37.47
N PRO A 408 10.21 30.21 -37.38
CA PRO A 408 9.94 31.09 -38.49
C PRO A 408 11.16 32.00 -38.60
N GLY A 409 12.03 31.69 -39.57
CA GLY A 409 13.24 32.45 -39.84
C GLY A 409 12.99 33.95 -39.77
N THR A 410 13.75 34.61 -38.89
CA THR A 410 13.87 36.06 -38.94
C THR A 410 14.71 36.42 -40.16
N ASP A 411 13.97 36.82 -41.19
CA ASP A 411 14.31 37.73 -42.28
C ASP A 411 15.72 38.37 -42.21
N PRO A 412 16.60 38.15 -43.20
CA PRO A 412 17.83 38.91 -43.32
C PRO A 412 17.48 40.32 -43.79
N GLY A 413 17.29 41.22 -42.82
CA GLY A 413 16.97 42.62 -43.05
C GLY A 413 17.83 43.24 -44.17
N THR A 414 17.15 43.65 -45.23
CA THR A 414 17.67 44.58 -46.23
C THR A 414 18.08 45.88 -45.55
N LYS A 415 19.37 46.22 -45.62
CA LYS A 415 19.88 47.56 -45.31
C LYS A 415 19.26 48.59 -46.26
N PRO A 416 18.76 49.74 -45.78
CA PRO A 416 18.64 50.93 -46.61
C PRO A 416 20.05 51.51 -46.82
N GLY A 417 20.37 51.88 -48.05
CA GLY A 417 21.50 52.76 -48.32
C GLY A 417 21.21 54.17 -47.80
N GLU A 418 22.25 54.85 -47.33
CA GLU A 418 22.65 56.19 -47.78
C GLU A 418 23.97 56.60 -47.08
N ASP A 419 24.77 57.32 -47.85
CA ASP A 419 26.11 57.92 -47.66
C ASP A 419 27.37 57.04 -47.61
#